data_AF-A0A3D3JNT6-F1
#
_entry.id   AF-A0A3D3JNT6-F1
#
_cell.length_a   1.000
_cell.length_b   1.000
_cell.length_c   1.000
_cell.angle_alpha   90.00
_cell.angle_beta   90.00
_cell.angle_gamma   90.00
#
_symmetry.space_group_name_H-M   'P 1'
#
loop_
_entity.id
_entity.type
_entity.pdbx_description
1 polymer ?
#
loop_
_entity_poly.entity_id
_entity_poly.type
_entity_poly.pdbx_seq_one_letter_code
_entity_poly.pdbx_strand_id
1 'polypeptide(L)'
;MKLFAAILIVSGIAGGCLSIPGMGREPAGLVTFLQAHDRNRVHVALVTLQTNDYQVSDDIDFKQPYAQSKPHIDALVARIKTLDPEARRQIESSFRRHLRIYNPMFKSMKWK
;
A
#
# COMPACT_ATOMS: atom_id res chain seq x y z
N MET A 1 38.79 -9.62 3.13
CA MET A 1 38.37 -9.25 4.52
C MET A 1 37.46 -8.03 4.37
N LYS A 2 36.17 -8.03 4.69
CA LYS A 2 35.44 -8.59 5.85
C LYS A 2 34.09 -9.20 5.43
N LEU A 3 33.80 -10.37 6.00
CA LEU A 3 32.46 -10.93 6.17
C LEU A 3 31.59 -10.01 7.05
N PHE A 4 30.30 -9.92 6.73
CA PHE A 4 29.20 -9.87 7.72
C PHE A 4 28.08 -10.73 7.13
N ALA A 5 28.09 -12.03 7.39
CA ALA A 5 27.44 -12.68 8.54
C ALA A 5 25.91 -12.47 8.55
N ALA A 6 25.23 -13.59 8.28
CA ALA A 6 23.80 -13.83 8.38
C ALA A 6 23.23 -13.55 9.79
N ILE A 7 21.92 -13.82 9.95
CA ILE A 7 21.06 -13.90 11.16
C ILE A 7 19.95 -12.82 11.04
N LEU A 8 18.64 -13.09 11.01
CA LEU A 8 17.84 -14.12 11.69
C LEU A 8 16.51 -14.37 10.95
N ILE A 9 16.21 -15.65 10.68
CA ILE A 9 14.85 -16.15 10.47
C ILE A 9 14.16 -16.11 11.83
N VAL A 10 13.13 -15.27 11.99
CA VAL A 10 12.18 -15.41 13.11
C VAL A 10 10.94 -16.11 12.58
N SER A 11 10.89 -17.40 12.86
CA SER A 11 9.70 -18.23 12.83
C SER A 11 8.57 -17.61 13.65
N GLY A 12 7.35 -17.67 13.11
CA GLY A 12 6.11 -17.74 13.89
C GLY A 12 5.81 -16.59 14.85
N ILE A 13 5.19 -15.52 14.36
CA ILE A 13 4.26 -14.76 15.20
C ILE A 13 2.87 -15.22 14.82
N ALA A 14 2.32 -16.01 15.74
CA ALA A 14 0.93 -16.42 15.82
C ALA A 14 -0.04 -15.29 15.45
N GLY A 15 -1.19 -15.68 14.91
CA GLY A 15 -2.32 -14.81 14.64
C GLY A 15 -2.71 -13.98 15.85
N GLY A 16 -2.19 -12.77 15.90
CA GLY A 16 -2.68 -11.68 16.71
C GLY A 16 -3.19 -10.62 15.77
N CYS A 17 -4.49 -10.69 15.45
CA CYS A 17 -5.21 -9.53 14.96
C CYS A 17 -5.14 -8.46 16.06
N LEU A 18 -4.09 -7.65 16.04
CA LEU A 18 -4.02 -6.38 16.75
C LEU A 18 -5.08 -5.48 16.12
N SER A 19 -6.29 -5.56 16.66
CA SER A 19 -7.36 -4.61 16.41
C SER A 19 -6.88 -3.25 16.84
N ILE A 20 -6.45 -2.43 15.87
CA ILE A 20 -6.11 -1.03 16.09
C ILE A 20 -7.41 -0.33 16.51
N PRO A 21 -7.53 0.17 17.76
CA PRO A 21 -8.73 0.84 18.20
C PRO A 21 -8.88 2.13 17.39
N GLY A 22 -9.97 2.22 16.62
CA GLY A 22 -10.24 3.33 15.68
C GLY A 22 -10.42 2.91 14.21
N MET A 23 -10.11 1.66 13.83
CA MET A 23 -10.55 1.09 12.54
C MET A 23 -12.00 0.58 12.65
N GLY A 24 -12.94 1.50 12.80
CA GLY A 24 -14.36 1.20 12.62
C GLY A 24 -14.63 0.89 11.15
N ARG A 25 -15.10 -0.34 10.88
CA ARG A 25 -15.33 -0.97 9.56
C ARG A 25 -14.02 -1.34 8.83
N GLU A 26 -14.03 -2.50 8.20
CA GLU A 26 -12.88 -3.16 7.55
C GLU A 26 -11.87 -2.18 6.93
N PRO A 27 -10.55 -2.46 7.05
CA PRO A 27 -9.55 -1.58 6.46
C PRO A 27 -9.85 -1.50 4.97
N ALA A 28 -10.20 -0.31 4.50
CA ALA A 28 -10.23 0.02 3.09
C ALA A 28 -8.98 -0.60 2.44
N GLY A 29 -9.17 -1.58 1.56
CA GLY A 29 -8.08 -2.36 0.96
C GLY A 29 -7.19 -1.49 0.08
N LEU A 30 -6.13 -2.08 -0.49
CA LEU A 30 -5.17 -1.36 -1.33
C LEU A 30 -5.88 -0.54 -2.42
N VAL A 31 -6.86 -1.14 -3.09
CA VAL A 31 -7.64 -0.49 -4.16
C VAL A 31 -8.38 0.74 -3.63
N THR A 32 -8.99 0.66 -2.46
CA THR A 32 -9.70 1.78 -1.86
C THR A 32 -8.76 2.92 -1.50
N PHE A 33 -7.52 2.61 -1.11
CA PHE A 33 -6.49 3.61 -0.86
C PHE A 33 -5.98 4.26 -2.15
N LEU A 34 -5.80 3.49 -3.22
CA LEU A 34 -5.46 4.04 -4.55
C LEU A 34 -6.54 4.98 -5.07
N GLN A 35 -7.81 4.64 -4.87
CA GLN A 35 -8.95 5.45 -5.32
C GLN A 35 -9.31 6.59 -4.35
N ALA A 36 -8.57 6.74 -3.26
CA ALA A 36 -8.83 7.81 -2.30
C ALA A 36 -8.39 9.16 -2.87
N HIS A 37 -9.20 10.19 -2.65
CA HIS A 37 -8.81 11.59 -2.90
C HIS A 37 -7.88 12.15 -1.80
N ASP A 38 -6.98 11.31 -1.29
CA ASP A 38 -6.04 11.62 -0.21
C ASP A 38 -4.65 11.14 -0.62
N ARG A 39 -3.71 12.09 -0.74
CA ARG A 39 -2.37 11.84 -1.25
C ARG A 39 -1.61 10.85 -0.39
N ASN A 40 -1.75 10.92 0.93
CA ASN A 40 -1.03 10.05 1.85
C ASN A 40 -1.52 8.61 1.74
N ARG A 41 -2.84 8.42 1.61
CA ARG A 41 -3.42 7.10 1.36
C ARG A 41 -2.93 6.51 0.04
N VAL A 42 -3.00 7.29 -1.04
CA VAL A 42 -2.52 6.84 -2.36
C VAL A 42 -1.03 6.52 -2.30
N HIS A 43 -0.22 7.39 -1.69
CA HIS A 43 1.24 7.19 -1.57
C HIS A 43 1.60 5.86 -0.91
N VAL A 44 0.95 5.50 0.20
CA VAL A 44 1.22 4.24 0.91
C VAL A 44 0.87 3.02 0.05
N ALA A 45 -0.21 3.12 -0.73
CA ALA A 45 -0.57 2.09 -1.68
C ALA A 45 0.47 1.95 -2.80
N LEU A 46 0.96 3.07 -3.35
CA LEU A 46 2.02 3.04 -4.38
C LEU A 46 3.34 2.48 -3.84
N VAL A 47 3.77 2.90 -2.65
CA VAL A 47 4.97 2.35 -1.98
C VAL A 47 4.81 0.85 -1.77
N THR A 48 3.61 0.39 -1.37
CA THR A 48 3.35 -1.05 -1.23
C THR A 48 3.56 -1.79 -2.53
N LEU A 49 3.02 -1.28 -3.64
CA LEU A 49 3.19 -1.89 -4.95
C LEU A 49 4.66 -1.91 -5.37
N GLN A 50 5.38 -0.80 -5.21
CA GLN A 50 6.81 -0.71 -5.52
C GLN A 50 7.66 -1.69 -4.71
N THR A 51 7.39 -1.85 -3.41
CA THR A 51 8.11 -2.82 -2.55
C THR A 51 7.84 -4.28 -2.91
N ASN A 52 6.72 -4.56 -3.59
CA ASN A 52 6.39 -5.91 -4.07
C ASN A 52 6.72 -6.07 -5.57
N ASP A 53 7.63 -5.24 -6.10
CA ASP A 53 8.10 -5.26 -7.50
C ASP A 53 7.00 -5.07 -8.55
N TYR A 54 5.87 -4.46 -8.16
CA TYR A 54 4.84 -4.06 -9.12
C TYR A 54 5.21 -2.75 -9.78
N GLN A 55 5.18 -2.75 -11.11
CA GLN A 55 5.40 -1.55 -11.90
C GLN A 55 4.29 -0.53 -11.64
N VAL A 56 4.67 0.56 -10.99
CA VAL A 56 3.86 1.77 -10.81
C VAL A 56 4.30 2.78 -11.87
N SER A 57 3.35 3.45 -12.53
CA SER A 57 3.71 4.49 -13.51
C SER A 57 4.22 5.74 -12.80
N ASP A 58 5.29 6.33 -13.32
CA ASP A 58 5.80 7.64 -12.91
C ASP A 58 4.82 8.78 -13.26
N ASP A 59 3.79 8.51 -14.06
CA ASP A 59 2.73 9.47 -14.41
C ASP A 59 1.85 9.87 -13.21
N ILE A 60 1.94 9.16 -12.08
CA ILE A 60 1.20 9.48 -10.85
C ILE A 60 1.98 10.54 -10.06
N ASP A 61 1.95 11.79 -10.52
CA ASP A 61 2.57 12.93 -9.84
C ASP A 61 1.62 13.59 -8.82
N PHE A 62 1.95 13.61 -7.53
CA PHE A 62 1.12 14.29 -6.51
C PHE A 62 1.04 15.81 -6.65
N LYS A 63 1.86 16.45 -7.51
CA LYS A 63 1.87 17.91 -7.72
C LYS A 63 0.83 18.39 -8.73
N GLN A 64 0.44 17.57 -9.70
CA GLN A 64 -0.62 17.90 -10.67
C GLN A 64 -2.02 17.73 -10.05
N PRO A 65 -3.13 18.16 -10.68
CA PRO A 65 -4.48 17.90 -10.19
C PRO A 65 -4.86 16.42 -10.21
N TYR A 66 -5.71 15.98 -9.27
CA TYR A 66 -6.14 14.56 -9.21
C TYR A 66 -6.70 14.05 -10.54
N ALA A 67 -7.44 14.88 -11.27
CA ALA A 67 -8.03 14.53 -12.56
C ALA A 67 -6.99 14.07 -13.60
N GLN A 68 -5.75 14.57 -13.54
CA GLN A 68 -4.68 14.18 -14.46
C GLN A 68 -4.06 12.84 -14.06
N SER A 69 -3.93 12.56 -12.75
CA SER A 69 -3.39 11.28 -12.26
C SER A 69 -4.41 10.16 -12.20
N LYS A 70 -5.70 10.49 -12.08
CA LYS A 70 -6.82 9.55 -11.97
C LYS A 70 -6.81 8.46 -13.06
N PRO A 71 -6.64 8.73 -14.36
CA PRO A 71 -6.61 7.67 -15.38
C PRO A 71 -5.48 6.66 -15.15
N HIS A 72 -4.31 7.12 -14.68
CA HIS A 72 -3.16 6.24 -14.38
C HIS A 72 -3.41 5.40 -13.13
N ILE A 73 -4.04 5.99 -12.11
CA ILE A 73 -4.51 5.27 -10.91
C ILE A 73 -5.55 4.21 -11.29
N ASP A 74 -6.52 4.55 -12.13
CA ASP A 74 -7.56 3.62 -12.58
C ASP A 74 -6.98 2.47 -13.40
N ALA A 75 -6.01 2.74 -14.28
CA ALA A 75 -5.28 1.72 -15.03
C ALA A 75 -4.50 0.77 -14.09
N LEU A 76 -3.84 1.31 -13.07
CA LEU A 76 -3.16 0.52 -12.04
C LEU A 76 -4.14 -0.35 -11.26
N VAL A 77 -5.28 0.18 -10.87
CA VAL A 77 -6.36 -0.57 -10.20
C VAL A 77 -6.88 -1.69 -11.09
N ALA A 78 -7.09 -1.43 -12.38
CA ALA A 78 -7.52 -2.44 -13.35
C ALA A 78 -6.49 -3.57 -13.44
N ARG A 79 -5.19 -3.25 -13.53
CA ARG A 79 -4.10 -4.24 -13.54
C ARG A 79 -4.06 -5.08 -12.26
N ILE A 80 -4.27 -4.47 -11.10
CA ILE A 80 -4.33 -5.19 -9.81
C ILE A 80 -5.51 -6.17 -9.79
N LYS A 81 -6.65 -5.79 -10.36
CA LYS A 81 -7.84 -6.67 -10.43
C LYS A 81 -7.64 -7.88 -11.35
N THR A 82 -6.73 -7.79 -12.33
CA THR A 82 -6.38 -8.92 -13.20
C THR A 82 -5.30 -9.84 -12.64
N LEU A 83 -4.72 -9.51 -11.48
CA LEU A 83 -3.73 -10.37 -10.84
C LEU A 83 -4.36 -11.66 -10.33
N ASP A 84 -3.54 -12.70 -10.28
CA ASP A 84 -3.89 -13.96 -9.64
C ASP A 84 -4.36 -13.72 -8.18
N PRO A 85 -5.37 -14.46 -7.69
CA PRO A 85 -5.88 -14.29 -6.34
C PRO A 85 -4.83 -14.40 -5.24
N GLU A 86 -3.81 -15.24 -5.40
CA GLU A 86 -2.73 -15.42 -4.44
C GLU A 86 -1.80 -14.20 -4.44
N ALA A 87 -1.41 -13.72 -5.61
CA ALA A 87 -0.63 -12.48 -5.75
C ALA A 87 -1.36 -11.30 -5.09
N ARG A 88 -2.67 -11.19 -5.32
CA ARG A 88 -3.50 -10.15 -4.68
C ARG A 88 -3.55 -10.28 -3.15
N ARG A 89 -3.61 -11.50 -2.60
CA ARG A 89 -3.55 -11.74 -1.15
C ARG A 89 -2.21 -11.33 -0.56
N GLN A 90 -1.12 -11.64 -1.25
CA GLN A 90 0.23 -11.25 -0.82
C GLN A 90 0.37 -9.74 -0.75
N ILE A 91 -0.08 -9.02 -1.79
CA ILE A 91 -0.08 -7.56 -1.82
C ILE A 91 -0.93 -6.97 -0.69
N GLU A 92 -2.14 -7.49 -0.47
CA GLU A 92 -3.01 -7.02 0.61
C GLU A 92 -2.39 -7.26 2.00
N SER A 93 -1.68 -8.37 2.18
CA SER A 93 -0.92 -8.64 3.41
C SER A 93 0.22 -7.63 3.61
N SER A 94 1.01 -7.39 2.56
CA SER A 94 2.06 -6.37 2.53
C SER A 94 1.49 -4.97 2.81
N PHE A 95 0.35 -4.63 2.22
CA PHE A 95 -0.35 -3.37 2.43
C PHE A 95 -0.74 -3.17 3.89
N ARG A 96 -1.32 -4.19 4.53
CA ARG A 96 -1.66 -4.14 5.97
C ARG A 96 -0.43 -3.97 6.86
N ARG A 97 0.73 -4.50 6.45
CA ARG A 97 2.00 -4.29 7.16
C ARG A 97 2.48 -2.84 7.01
N HIS A 98 2.47 -2.30 5.80
CA HIS A 98 2.83 -0.90 5.55
C HIS A 98 1.88 0.06 6.26
N LEU A 99 0.57 -0.19 6.24
CA LEU A 99 -0.36 0.58 7.04
C LEU A 99 0.06 0.63 8.51
N ARG A 100 0.38 -0.50 9.16
CA ARG A 100 0.84 -0.47 10.55
C ARG A 100 2.07 0.40 10.80
N ILE A 101 2.99 0.47 9.85
CA ILE A 101 4.21 1.28 9.94
C ILE A 101 3.90 2.77 9.77
N TYR A 102 3.04 3.11 8.81
CA TYR A 102 2.74 4.50 8.46
C TYR A 102 1.53 5.10 9.22
N ASN A 103 0.67 4.29 9.87
CA ASN A 103 -0.64 4.68 10.42
C ASN A 103 -0.69 5.48 11.75
N PRO A 104 0.38 5.79 12.51
CA PRO A 104 0.18 6.66 13.69
C PRO A 104 -0.16 8.12 13.37
N MET A 105 0.10 8.64 12.16
CA MET A 105 0.11 10.09 11.91
C MET A 105 -0.37 10.54 10.52
N PHE A 106 -1.27 9.81 9.85
CA PHE A 106 -1.82 10.27 8.57
C PHE A 106 -2.70 11.52 8.75
N LYS A 107 -2.09 12.71 8.76
CA LYS A 107 -2.80 13.96 8.53
C LYS A 107 -3.34 13.91 7.10
N SER A 108 -4.66 13.99 6.92
CA SER A 108 -5.25 13.93 5.58
C SER A 108 -4.71 15.09 4.73
N MET A 109 -4.08 14.74 3.62
CA MET A 109 -3.60 15.71 2.63
C MET A 109 -4.37 15.48 1.35
N LYS A 110 -5.45 16.25 1.19
CA LYS A 110 -6.28 16.18 0.00
C LYS A 110 -5.45 16.54 -1.22
N TRP A 111 -5.68 15.78 -2.27
CA TRP A 111 -5.20 16.16 -3.59
C TRP A 111 -5.94 17.43 -4.03
N LYS A 112 -5.24 18.37 -4.65
CA LYS A 112 -5.86 19.52 -5.32
C LYS A 112 -6.56 19.11 -6.61
#